data_AF-A0A350Y237-F1
#
_entry.id   AF-A0A350Y237-F1
#
_cell.length_a   1.000
_cell.length_b   1.000
_cell.length_c   1.000
_cell.angle_alpha   90.00
_cell.angle_beta   90.00
_cell.angle_gamma   90.00
#
_symmetry.space_group_name_H-M   'P 1'
#
loop_
_entity.id
_entity.type
_entity.pdbx_description
1 polymer ?
#
loop_
_entity_poly.entity_id
_entity_poly.type
_entity_poly.pdbx_seq_one_letter_code
_entity_poly.pdbx_strand_id
1 'polypeptide(L)'
;MSDRNHPNVSPVAPIIAQAQKELLPPHKFYRLCREVCQQLGPKRLYFCTPTADLIDLNNGIGTKELRQFLDFLSEYVRCTDQEGHQDQFYLKRLKLRIGRKTKKVLSVKKMSVPYNKSIISAQGMKIEVEIAGKGMIGRVARVRINNGKDLAFKAFFDPNFVWQHGPWAEIPIGIRLKYCQVTKDMPEFLFAGQDWAVWEWIYPHTNPQSRVGGITYEQFAKQEGLTRLNPLNISNYNPHNMRLDPGGIQKDYLGRRFHDLLWSILFYLRKTRREGLKSLTPYLTQKMIGYMVLRLVSLINPGISSTTIKPKETKVGTKF
;
A
#
# COMPACT_ATOMS: atom_id res chain seq x y z
N MET A 1 36.60 0.74 29.08
CA MET A 1 35.18 0.60 28.73
C MET A 1 34.99 1.20 27.35
N SER A 2 34.95 0.35 26.32
CA SER A 2 34.89 0.77 24.91
C SER A 2 33.42 0.93 24.52
N ASP A 3 33.00 2.18 24.35
CA ASP A 3 31.79 2.53 23.62
C ASP A 3 31.92 2.02 22.18
N ARG A 4 31.37 0.83 21.95
CA ARG A 4 31.13 0.33 20.60
C ARG A 4 29.95 1.12 20.04
N ASN A 5 30.27 2.10 19.20
CA ASN A 5 29.37 2.63 18.19
C ASN A 5 28.81 1.47 17.36
N HIS A 6 27.71 0.89 17.81
CA HIS A 6 26.90 0.07 16.94
C HIS A 6 26.41 0.98 15.81
N PRO A 7 26.68 0.65 14.53
CA PRO A 7 26.10 1.41 13.43
C PRO A 7 24.59 1.49 13.70
N ASN A 8 23.98 2.66 13.47
CA ASN A 8 22.55 2.91 13.67
C ASN A 8 21.72 1.97 12.75
N VAL A 9 21.60 0.70 13.14
CA VAL A 9 20.78 -0.29 12.46
C VAL A 9 19.33 0.11 12.72
N SER A 10 18.55 0.21 11.64
CA SER A 10 17.13 0.52 11.74
C SER A 10 16.47 -0.41 12.76
N PRO A 11 15.67 0.11 13.72
CA PRO A 11 15.11 -0.72 14.77
C PRO A 11 14.13 -1.79 14.27
N VAL A 12 13.62 -1.63 13.04
CA VAL A 12 12.78 -2.64 12.39
C VAL A 12 13.56 -3.63 11.52
N ALA A 13 14.89 -3.50 11.40
CA ALA A 13 15.70 -4.40 10.58
C ALA A 13 15.53 -5.88 10.94
N PRO A 14 15.43 -6.28 12.23
CA PRO A 14 15.13 -7.67 12.59
C PRO A 14 13.76 -8.14 12.09
N ILE A 15 12.75 -7.27 12.14
CA ILE A 15 11.39 -7.57 11.67
C ILE A 15 11.41 -7.76 10.15
N ILE A 16 12.11 -6.88 9.42
CA ILE A 16 12.27 -6.99 7.97
C ILE A 16 12.99 -8.30 7.62
N ALA A 17 14.11 -8.60 8.29
CA ALA A 17 14.87 -9.83 8.05
C ALA A 17 14.02 -11.09 8.31
N GLN A 18 13.13 -11.05 9.32
CA GLN A 18 12.20 -12.14 9.56
C GLN A 18 11.13 -12.25 8.48
N ALA A 19 10.50 -11.13 8.07
CA ALA A 19 9.53 -11.09 6.97
C ALA A 19 10.15 -11.49 5.61
N GLN A 20 11.45 -11.28 5.45
CA GLN A 20 12.20 -11.77 4.29
C GLN A 20 12.39 -13.28 4.32
N LYS A 21 12.50 -13.92 5.49
CA LYS A 21 12.69 -15.37 5.62
C LYS A 21 11.39 -16.16 5.51
N GLU A 22 10.33 -15.66 6.14
CA GLU A 22 9.03 -16.32 6.21
C GLU A 22 7.89 -15.31 6.06
N LEU A 23 6.75 -15.76 5.53
CA LEU A 23 5.54 -14.95 5.56
C LEU A 23 5.00 -14.87 6.99
N LEU A 24 5.13 -13.69 7.61
CA LEU A 24 4.63 -13.44 8.95
C LEU A 24 3.10 -13.24 8.96
N PRO A 25 2.35 -13.97 9.82
CA PRO A 25 0.94 -13.68 10.05
C PRO A 25 0.72 -12.26 10.59
N PRO A 26 -0.42 -11.60 10.31
CA PRO A 26 -0.65 -10.21 10.68
C PRO A 26 -0.49 -9.92 12.19
N HIS A 27 -0.97 -10.83 13.05
CA HIS A 27 -0.85 -10.69 14.50
C HIS A 27 0.60 -10.76 14.98
N LYS A 28 1.42 -11.65 14.38
CA LYS A 28 2.83 -11.81 14.73
C LYS A 28 3.61 -10.58 14.31
N PHE A 29 3.39 -10.10 13.07
CA PHE A 29 4.02 -8.89 12.57
C PHE A 29 3.65 -7.65 13.41
N TYR A 30 2.35 -7.49 13.73
CA TYR A 30 1.88 -6.41 14.60
C TYR A 30 2.54 -6.46 15.99
N ARG A 31 2.60 -7.64 16.62
CA ARG A 31 3.20 -7.80 17.95
C ARG A 31 4.68 -7.37 17.97
N LEU A 32 5.46 -7.83 17.00
CA LEU A 32 6.87 -7.43 16.85
C LEU A 32 7.02 -5.91 16.69
N CYS A 33 6.14 -5.29 15.88
CA CYS A 33 6.13 -3.84 15.71
C CYS A 33 5.81 -3.12 17.04
N ARG A 34 4.84 -3.63 17.80
CA ARG A 34 4.46 -3.06 19.11
C ARG A 34 5.58 -3.16 20.13
N GLU A 35 6.32 -4.27 20.17
CA GLU A 35 7.48 -4.45 21.04
C GLU A 35 8.56 -3.39 20.76
N VAL A 36 8.86 -3.14 19.48
CA VAL A 36 9.81 -2.08 19.07
C VAL A 36 9.32 -0.69 19.50
N CYS A 37 8.03 -0.38 19.31
CA CYS A 37 7.46 0.89 19.75
C CYS A 37 7.49 1.06 21.28
N GLN A 38 7.30 -0.01 22.05
CA GLN A 38 7.39 0.04 23.51
C GLN A 38 8.81 0.39 23.98
N GLN A 39 9.84 -0.15 23.30
CA GLN A 39 11.24 0.11 23.64
C GLN A 39 11.72 1.51 23.24
N LEU A 40 11.23 2.04 22.11
CA LEU A 40 11.76 3.27 21.50
C LEU A 40 10.86 4.50 21.68
N GLY A 41 9.72 4.34 22.35
CA GLY A 41 8.66 5.33 22.46
C GLY A 41 7.76 5.39 21.21
N PRO A 42 6.79 6.32 21.16
CA PRO A 42 5.79 6.43 20.10
C PRO A 42 6.39 6.96 18.79
N LYS A 43 7.33 6.22 18.21
CA LYS A 43 7.96 6.50 16.91
C LYS A 43 7.22 5.72 15.82
N ARG A 44 6.95 6.39 14.70
CA ARG A 44 6.48 5.74 13.48
C ARG A 44 7.55 4.77 12.98
N LEU A 45 7.11 3.57 12.61
CA LEU A 45 7.95 2.54 12.02
C LEU A 45 7.96 2.68 10.49
N TYR A 46 9.11 2.40 9.88
CA TYR A 46 9.28 2.46 8.43
C TYR A 46 10.00 1.23 7.93
N PHE A 47 9.43 0.60 6.91
CA PHE A 47 9.90 -0.66 6.36
C PHE A 47 10.51 -0.44 4.98
N CYS A 48 11.73 -0.97 4.80
CA CYS A 48 12.57 -0.72 3.63
C CYS A 48 12.93 0.77 3.45
N THR A 49 13.90 1.04 2.58
CA THR A 49 14.41 2.39 2.33
C THR A 49 13.98 2.84 0.93
N PRO A 50 13.46 4.07 0.76
CA PRO A 50 13.25 4.65 -0.56
C PRO A 50 14.55 4.63 -1.36
N THR A 51 14.45 4.41 -2.67
CA THR A 51 15.59 4.40 -3.58
C THR A 51 16.14 5.83 -3.78
N ALA A 52 17.40 5.92 -4.21
CA ALA A 52 18.11 7.20 -4.33
C ALA A 52 17.50 8.16 -5.37
N ASP A 53 16.75 7.65 -6.34
CA ASP A 53 16.01 8.43 -7.34
C ASP A 53 14.76 9.12 -6.77
N LEU A 54 14.28 8.70 -5.59
CA LEU A 54 13.12 9.30 -4.92
C LEU A 54 13.49 10.42 -3.93
N ILE A 55 14.78 10.69 -3.74
CA ILE A 55 15.27 11.74 -2.83
C ILE A 55 15.84 12.92 -3.61
N ASP A 56 15.79 14.10 -3.01
CA ASP A 56 16.30 15.34 -3.61
C ASP A 56 17.17 16.07 -2.59
N LEU A 57 18.44 15.68 -2.54
CA LEU A 57 19.40 16.26 -1.60
C LEU A 57 19.70 17.74 -1.90
N ASN A 58 19.51 18.20 -3.14
CA ASN A 58 19.68 19.62 -3.51
C ASN A 58 18.63 20.49 -2.79
N ASN A 59 17.42 19.96 -2.60
CA ASN A 59 16.37 20.58 -1.79
C ASN A 59 16.40 20.17 -0.31
N GLY A 60 17.44 19.43 0.11
CA GLY A 60 17.61 18.92 1.46
C GLY A 60 16.60 17.84 1.84
N ILE A 61 15.99 17.17 0.85
CA ILE A 61 15.02 16.10 1.02
C ILE A 61 15.75 14.75 0.97
N GLY A 62 16.06 14.21 2.14
CA GLY A 62 16.54 12.82 2.27
C GLY A 62 15.40 11.87 2.63
N THR A 63 15.76 10.62 2.93
CA THR A 63 14.83 9.57 3.36
C THR A 63 13.91 9.99 4.52
N LYS A 64 14.45 10.75 5.48
CA LYS A 64 13.70 11.22 6.64
C LYS A 64 12.60 12.20 6.23
N GLU A 65 12.95 13.20 5.43
CA GLU A 65 12.01 14.23 4.99
C GLU A 65 10.94 13.65 4.06
N LEU A 66 11.30 12.73 3.16
CA LEU A 66 10.34 12.03 2.32
C LEU A 66 9.34 11.22 3.16
N ARG A 67 9.82 10.47 4.16
CA ARG A 67 8.95 9.71 5.08
C ARG A 67 7.98 10.60 5.84
N GLN A 68 8.44 11.74 6.34
CA GLN A 68 7.58 12.73 7.01
C GLN A 68 6.50 13.28 6.08
N PHE A 69 6.85 13.54 4.81
CA PHE A 69 5.85 13.94 3.81
C PHE A 69 4.85 12.82 3.54
N LEU A 70 5.29 11.56 3.42
CA LEU A 70 4.39 10.44 3.15
C LEU A 70 3.45 10.13 4.32
N ASP A 71 3.89 10.37 5.55
CA ASP A 71 3.01 10.35 6.72
C ASP A 71 1.90 11.39 6.60
N PHE A 72 2.26 12.63 6.24
CA PHE A 72 1.30 13.70 5.95
C PHE A 72 0.38 13.33 4.78
N LEU A 73 0.93 12.77 3.71
CA LEU A 73 0.20 12.36 2.52
C LEU A 73 -0.80 11.25 2.83
N SER A 74 -0.48 10.34 3.76
CA SER A 74 -1.39 9.28 4.20
C SER A 74 -2.68 9.88 4.77
N GLU A 75 -2.57 10.86 5.67
CA GLU A 75 -3.74 11.56 6.22
C GLU A 75 -4.50 12.32 5.13
N TYR A 76 -3.77 13.02 4.25
CA TYR A 76 -4.36 13.75 3.13
C TYR A 76 -5.19 12.85 2.22
N VAL A 77 -4.60 11.73 1.79
CA VAL A 77 -5.24 10.75 0.92
C VAL A 77 -6.44 10.16 1.63
N ARG A 78 -6.37 9.79 2.92
CA ARG A 78 -7.53 9.25 3.67
C ARG A 78 -8.72 10.20 3.73
N CYS A 79 -8.51 11.51 3.70
CA CYS A 79 -9.58 12.50 3.79
C CYS A 79 -10.11 12.96 2.42
N THR A 80 -9.44 12.62 1.31
CA THR A 80 -9.84 13.06 -0.03
C THR A 80 -10.74 12.02 -0.69
N ASP A 81 -12.04 12.27 -0.76
CA ASP A 81 -13.02 11.27 -1.22
C ASP A 81 -13.20 11.18 -2.74
N GLN A 82 -12.81 12.21 -3.50
CA GLN A 82 -13.04 12.28 -4.94
C GLN A 82 -11.96 11.53 -5.74
N GLU A 83 -12.35 10.48 -6.46
CA GLU A 83 -11.50 9.82 -7.46
C GLU A 83 -11.20 10.77 -8.63
N GLY A 84 -9.99 10.66 -9.19
CA GLY A 84 -9.47 11.59 -10.21
C GLY A 84 -9.06 12.96 -9.64
N HIS A 85 -9.20 13.21 -8.33
CA HIS A 85 -8.72 14.45 -7.72
C HIS A 85 -7.20 14.53 -7.82
N GLN A 86 -6.70 15.61 -8.43
CA GLN A 86 -5.28 15.84 -8.67
C GLN A 86 -4.77 17.04 -7.90
N ASP A 87 -3.63 16.87 -7.24
CA ASP A 87 -2.91 17.95 -6.56
C ASP A 87 -1.41 17.89 -6.83
N GLN A 88 -0.78 19.04 -6.65
CA GLN A 88 0.67 19.17 -6.70
C GLN A 88 1.20 19.71 -5.39
N PHE A 89 2.25 19.06 -4.88
CA PHE A 89 2.98 19.44 -3.68
C PHE A 89 4.42 19.79 -4.04
N TYR A 90 4.97 20.75 -3.32
CA TYR A 90 6.38 21.12 -3.39
C TYR A 90 7.02 20.99 -2.02
N LEU A 91 8.16 20.29 -1.99
CA LEU A 91 8.93 20.00 -0.79
C LEU A 91 10.26 20.75 -0.83
N LYS A 92 10.57 21.47 0.26
CA LYS A 92 11.90 22.06 0.45
C LYS A 92 12.26 22.09 1.92
N ARG A 93 13.51 21.72 2.24
CA ARG A 93 14.03 21.88 3.61
C ARG A 93 14.53 23.32 3.80
N LEU A 94 13.91 24.02 4.74
CA LEU A 94 14.25 25.41 5.04
C LEU A 94 15.03 25.50 6.36
N LYS A 95 15.95 26.47 6.44
CA LYS A 95 16.59 26.89 7.70
C LYS A 95 15.87 28.13 8.18
N LEU A 96 15.17 28.03 9.30
CA LEU A 96 14.47 29.16 9.92
C LEU A 96 15.23 29.59 11.17
N ARG A 97 15.54 30.88 11.26
CA ARG A 97 16.12 31.49 12.47
C ARG A 97 14.98 31.96 13.36
N ILE A 98 14.87 31.35 14.54
CA ILE A 98 13.88 31.74 15.57
C ILE A 98 14.67 32.22 16.78
N GLY A 99 14.76 33.55 16.93
CA GLY A 99 15.63 34.21 17.90
C GLY A 99 17.11 33.91 17.63
N ARG A 100 17.82 33.37 18.63
CA ARG A 100 19.23 32.95 18.52
C ARG A 100 19.42 31.52 17.99
N LYS A 101 18.36 30.76 17.76
CA LYS A 101 18.43 29.35 17.33
C LYS A 101 18.04 29.19 15.88
N THR A 102 18.81 28.42 15.12
CA THR A 102 18.46 28.00 13.76
C THR A 102 17.83 26.61 13.79
N LYS A 103 16.59 26.49 13.31
CA LYS A 103 15.89 25.20 13.17
C LYS A 103 15.76 24.84 11.69
N LYS A 104 15.94 23.56 11.38
CA LYS A 104 15.66 23.01 10.05
C LYS A 104 14.22 22.50 10.04
N VAL A 105 13.40 22.96 9.10
CA VAL A 105 11.98 22.60 8.97
C VAL A 105 11.71 22.10 7.55
N LEU A 106 10.90 21.05 7.43
CA LEU A 106 10.37 20.62 6.14
C LEU A 106 9.18 21.50 5.78
N SER A 107 9.28 22.22 4.67
CA SER A 107 8.16 23.00 4.12
C SER A 107 7.44 22.17 3.07
N VAL A 108 6.12 22.03 3.22
CA VAL A 108 5.22 21.41 2.26
C VAL A 108 4.30 22.49 1.74
N LYS A 109 4.32 22.77 0.43
CA LYS A 109 3.38 23.70 -0.21
C LYS A 109 2.47 22.93 -1.15
N LYS A 110 1.17 22.93 -0.88
CA LYS A 110 0.13 22.48 -1.81
C LYS A 110 -0.19 23.61 -2.79
N MET A 111 -0.19 23.34 -4.09
CA MET A 111 -0.69 24.28 -5.10
C MET A 111 -2.10 23.90 -5.49
N SER A 112 -3.07 24.78 -5.20
CA SER A 112 -4.45 24.63 -5.64
C SER A 112 -4.72 25.27 -7.01
N VAL A 113 -3.85 26.19 -7.49
CA VAL A 113 -4.02 26.94 -8.76
C VAL A 113 -2.64 27.37 -9.30
N PRO A 114 -2.37 27.42 -10.63
CA PRO A 114 -1.03 27.56 -11.22
C PRO A 114 -0.29 28.89 -10.95
N TYR A 115 -0.91 29.87 -10.29
CA TYR A 115 -0.56 31.27 -10.51
C TYR A 115 0.33 31.96 -9.48
N ASN A 116 0.86 31.25 -8.47
CA ASN A 116 1.71 31.90 -7.47
C ASN A 116 3.11 31.26 -7.37
N LYS A 117 4.04 31.80 -8.17
CA LYS A 117 5.48 31.50 -8.17
C LYS A 117 6.13 31.93 -6.85
N SER A 118 5.90 31.16 -5.79
CA SER A 118 6.74 31.24 -4.60
C SER A 118 8.11 30.63 -4.86
N ILE A 119 9.14 31.07 -4.12
CA ILE A 119 10.50 30.49 -4.17
C ILE A 119 10.48 28.97 -3.92
N ILE A 120 9.54 28.47 -3.12
CA ILE A 120 9.38 27.03 -2.82
C ILE A 120 8.88 26.27 -4.05
N SER A 121 7.93 26.81 -4.81
CA SER A 121 7.39 26.17 -6.02
C SER A 121 8.33 26.28 -7.23
N ALA A 122 9.25 27.25 -7.24
CA ALA A 122 10.21 27.42 -8.32
C ALA A 122 11.43 26.49 -8.21
N GLN A 123 11.76 26.00 -7.01
CA GLN A 123 12.98 25.23 -6.77
C GLN A 123 12.78 23.95 -5.94
N GLY A 124 11.62 23.72 -5.33
CA GLY A 124 11.38 22.55 -4.48
C GLY A 124 11.14 21.27 -5.28
N MET A 125 11.33 20.13 -4.60
CA MET A 125 11.01 18.80 -5.12
C MET A 125 9.50 18.71 -5.37
N LYS A 126 9.11 18.42 -6.62
CA LYS A 126 7.72 18.37 -7.07
C LYS A 126 7.15 16.96 -6.85
N ILE A 127 5.96 16.89 -6.27
CA ILE A 127 5.19 15.66 -6.13
C ILE A 127 3.79 15.87 -6.67
N GLU A 128 3.42 15.08 -7.68
CA GLU A 128 2.07 15.02 -8.23
C GLU A 128 1.33 13.87 -7.55
N VAL A 129 0.08 14.12 -7.15
CA VAL A 129 -0.76 13.13 -6.48
C VAL A 129 -2.11 13.12 -7.17
N GLU A 130 -2.57 11.94 -7.55
CA GLU A 130 -3.91 11.72 -8.09
C GLU A 130 -4.62 10.61 -7.31
N ILE A 131 -5.83 10.85 -6.83
CA ILE A 131 -6.63 9.82 -6.18
C ILE A 131 -7.10 8.81 -7.24
N ALA A 132 -6.55 7.59 -7.19
CA ALA A 132 -6.80 6.56 -8.19
C ALA A 132 -8.00 5.67 -7.87
N GLY A 133 -8.29 5.46 -6.59
CA GLY A 133 -9.41 4.60 -6.22
C GLY A 133 -9.57 4.38 -4.72
N LYS A 134 -10.81 4.11 -4.30
CA LYS A 134 -11.16 3.80 -2.90
C LYS A 134 -11.54 2.32 -2.74
N GLY A 135 -10.78 1.61 -1.91
CA GLY A 135 -11.11 0.25 -1.45
C GLY A 135 -11.76 0.24 -0.08
N MET A 136 -12.01 -0.96 0.45
CA MET A 136 -12.64 -1.10 1.77
C MET A 136 -11.69 -0.78 2.94
N ILE A 137 -10.39 -1.05 2.76
CA ILE A 137 -9.36 -0.98 3.82
C ILE A 137 -8.41 0.20 3.59
N GLY A 138 -8.48 0.85 2.44
CA GLY A 138 -7.65 2.01 2.15
C GLY A 138 -8.00 2.67 0.85
N ARG A 139 -7.27 3.76 0.58
CA ARG A 139 -7.35 4.51 -0.66
C ARG A 139 -5.99 4.49 -1.35
N VAL A 140 -6.01 4.38 -2.67
CA VAL A 140 -4.81 4.39 -3.49
C VAL A 140 -4.73 5.73 -4.21
N ALA A 141 -3.55 6.31 -4.22
CA ALA A 141 -3.19 7.46 -5.01
C ALA A 141 -2.03 7.11 -5.93
N ARG A 142 -2.07 7.61 -7.17
CA ARG A 142 -0.92 7.65 -8.06
C ARG A 142 -0.04 8.81 -7.64
N VAL A 143 1.24 8.54 -7.37
CA VAL A 143 2.21 9.54 -6.93
C VAL A 143 3.35 9.59 -7.92
N ARG A 144 3.68 10.78 -8.41
CA ARG A 144 4.86 11.01 -9.25
C ARG A 144 5.79 11.99 -8.57
N ILE A 145 7.06 11.63 -8.43
CA ILE A 145 8.09 12.44 -7.80
C ILE A 145 9.06 12.96 -8.87
N ASN A 146 9.29 14.28 -8.95
CA ASN A 146 10.25 14.93 -9.85
C ASN A 146 10.16 14.45 -11.33
N ASN A 147 8.94 14.24 -11.85
CA ASN A 147 8.67 13.68 -13.18
C ASN A 147 9.24 12.26 -13.41
N GLY A 148 9.55 11.54 -12.34
CA GLY A 148 9.98 10.14 -12.37
C GLY A 148 8.84 9.18 -12.66
N LYS A 149 9.02 7.92 -12.27
CA LYS A 149 8.00 6.88 -12.46
C LYS A 149 6.79 7.12 -11.57
N ASP A 150 5.63 6.69 -12.06
CA ASP A 150 4.40 6.63 -11.26
C ASP A 150 4.53 5.55 -10.19
N LEU A 151 4.06 5.87 -8.99
CA LEU A 151 4.05 5.01 -7.82
C LEU A 151 2.62 4.83 -7.33
N ALA A 152 2.27 3.64 -6.86
CA ALA A 152 1.01 3.38 -6.18
C ALA A 152 1.21 3.60 -4.67
N PHE A 153 0.68 4.72 -4.15
CA PHE A 153 0.67 5.02 -2.72
C PHE A 153 -0.68 4.60 -2.12
N LYS A 154 -0.67 3.65 -1.18
CA LYS A 154 -1.87 3.18 -0.49
C LYS A 154 -1.88 3.67 0.95
N ALA A 155 -2.92 4.41 1.33
CA ALA A 155 -3.18 4.83 2.70
C ALA A 155 -4.29 3.97 3.33
N PHE A 156 -4.05 3.39 4.51
CA PHE A 156 -4.99 2.47 5.18
C PHE A 156 -5.96 3.23 6.11
N PHE A 157 -7.26 2.87 6.12
CA PHE A 157 -8.30 3.58 6.89
C PHE A 157 -8.41 3.20 8.38
N ASP A 158 -8.06 1.97 8.73
CA ASP A 158 -8.03 1.49 10.11
C ASP A 158 -6.73 0.71 10.35
N PRO A 159 -5.59 1.43 10.44
CA PRO A 159 -4.30 0.79 10.63
C PRO A 159 -4.16 0.13 12.01
N ASN A 160 -5.11 0.30 12.93
CA ASN A 160 -5.08 -0.36 14.24
C ASN A 160 -5.77 -1.73 14.23
N PHE A 161 -6.56 -2.02 13.19
CA PHE A 161 -7.22 -3.32 13.06
C PHE A 161 -6.27 -4.34 12.42
N VAL A 162 -5.95 -5.38 13.18
CA VAL A 162 -5.02 -6.44 12.76
C VAL A 162 -5.79 -7.51 12.01
N TRP A 163 -5.69 -7.48 10.68
CA TRP A 163 -6.43 -8.37 9.78
C TRP A 163 -5.72 -8.56 8.44
N GLN A 164 -6.09 -9.60 7.70
CA GLN A 164 -5.49 -10.05 6.44
C GLN A 164 -5.54 -9.05 5.27
N HIS A 165 -6.26 -7.94 5.43
CA HIS A 165 -6.43 -6.90 4.41
C HIS A 165 -5.89 -5.52 4.84
N GLY A 166 -5.27 -5.43 6.02
CA GLY A 166 -4.70 -4.20 6.57
C GLY A 166 -3.18 -4.10 6.39
N PRO A 167 -2.55 -3.03 6.93
CA PRO A 167 -1.10 -2.82 6.79
C PRO A 167 -0.29 -3.97 7.38
N TRP A 168 -0.78 -4.58 8.46
CA TRP A 168 -0.11 -5.69 9.15
C TRP A 168 -0.09 -6.99 8.34
N ALA A 169 -0.93 -7.12 7.31
CA ALA A 169 -0.89 -8.22 6.37
C ALA A 169 -0.12 -7.84 5.10
N GLU A 170 -0.39 -6.65 4.56
CA GLU A 170 0.14 -6.23 3.27
C GLU A 170 1.62 -5.86 3.29
N ILE A 171 2.13 -5.31 4.39
CA ILE A 171 3.55 -4.97 4.52
C ILE A 171 4.43 -6.23 4.59
N PRO A 172 4.18 -7.22 5.47
CA PRO A 172 5.02 -8.42 5.51
C PRO A 172 4.94 -9.25 4.22
N ILE A 173 3.76 -9.38 3.58
CA ILE A 173 3.70 -10.04 2.28
C ILE A 173 4.46 -9.25 1.21
N GLY A 174 4.38 -7.91 1.20
CA GLY A 174 5.17 -7.07 0.31
C GLY A 174 6.67 -7.28 0.46
N ILE A 175 7.16 -7.33 1.70
CA ILE A 175 8.57 -7.63 1.99
C ILE A 175 8.96 -9.02 1.46
N ARG A 176 8.13 -10.05 1.70
CA ARG A 176 8.41 -11.41 1.24
C ARG A 176 8.37 -11.53 -0.29
N LEU A 177 7.36 -10.96 -0.94
CA LEU A 177 7.23 -10.94 -2.41
C LEU A 177 8.43 -10.28 -3.06
N LYS A 178 8.86 -9.13 -2.53
CA LYS A 178 10.07 -8.42 -2.99
C LYS A 178 11.31 -9.28 -2.85
N TYR A 179 11.50 -9.89 -1.68
CA TYR A 179 12.66 -10.75 -1.43
C TYR A 179 12.73 -11.95 -2.38
N CYS A 180 11.57 -12.55 -2.66
CA CYS A 180 11.44 -13.69 -3.56
C CYS A 180 11.34 -13.33 -5.05
N GLN A 181 11.48 -12.05 -5.43
CA GLN A 181 11.42 -11.58 -6.82
C GLN A 181 10.11 -11.96 -7.52
N VAL A 182 8.98 -11.87 -6.81
CA VAL A 182 7.64 -12.06 -7.39
C VAL A 182 7.22 -10.78 -8.09
N THR A 183 7.68 -10.62 -9.32
CA THR A 183 7.50 -9.37 -10.08
C THR A 183 6.67 -9.59 -11.34
N LYS A 184 6.50 -10.82 -11.82
CA LYS A 184 5.99 -11.07 -13.17
C LYS A 184 4.51 -10.66 -13.36
N ASP A 185 3.66 -10.95 -12.39
CA ASP A 185 2.20 -10.75 -12.44
C ASP A 185 1.66 -9.96 -11.24
N MET A 186 2.55 -9.31 -10.49
CA MET A 186 2.24 -8.49 -9.31
C MET A 186 3.07 -7.20 -9.29
N PRO A 187 2.59 -6.12 -8.64
CA PRO A 187 3.37 -4.92 -8.41
C PRO A 187 4.50 -5.17 -7.42
N GLU A 188 5.65 -4.56 -7.67
CA GLU A 188 6.77 -4.60 -6.75
C GLU A 188 6.52 -3.76 -5.49
N PHE A 189 6.77 -4.34 -4.33
CA PHE A 189 6.79 -3.59 -3.07
C PHE A 189 8.05 -2.73 -2.98
N LEU A 190 7.89 -1.44 -2.71
CA LEU A 190 9.01 -0.52 -2.63
C LEU A 190 9.43 -0.31 -1.17
N PHE A 191 8.54 0.32 -0.39
CA PHE A 191 8.75 0.64 1.02
C PHE A 191 7.41 1.05 1.66
N ALA A 192 7.37 1.13 2.99
CA ALA A 192 6.15 1.47 3.73
C ALA A 192 6.43 2.25 5.01
N GLY A 193 5.40 2.95 5.48
CA GLY A 193 5.25 3.37 6.87
C GLY A 193 4.38 2.38 7.65
N GLN A 194 3.97 2.77 8.84
CA GLN A 194 3.11 1.95 9.68
C GLN A 194 1.67 1.84 9.14
N ASP A 195 1.22 2.84 8.40
CA ASP A 195 -0.16 3.08 8.03
C ASP A 195 -0.33 3.52 6.56
N TRP A 196 0.72 3.35 5.77
CA TRP A 196 0.76 3.52 4.32
C TRP A 196 1.81 2.60 3.68
N ALA A 197 1.64 2.25 2.42
CA ALA A 197 2.60 1.45 1.65
C ALA A 197 2.76 2.00 0.24
N VAL A 198 3.97 1.88 -0.32
CA VAL A 198 4.29 2.28 -1.69
C VAL A 198 4.65 1.06 -2.52
N TRP A 199 3.96 0.95 -3.65
CA TRP A 199 4.11 -0.11 -4.62
C TRP A 199 4.44 0.50 -5.98
N GLU A 200 4.95 -0.33 -6.88
CA GLU A 200 5.00 -0.04 -8.30
C GLU A 200 3.59 0.30 -8.83
N TRP A 201 3.49 1.33 -9.67
CA TRP A 201 2.27 1.59 -10.44
C TRP A 201 2.21 0.70 -11.67
N ILE A 202 1.16 -0.12 -11.79
CA ILE A 202 0.92 -0.97 -12.97
C ILE A 202 0.04 -0.22 -13.96
N TYR A 203 0.56 0.02 -15.17
CA TYR A 203 -0.22 0.65 -16.22
C TYR A 203 -1.21 -0.34 -16.85
N PRO A 204 -2.32 0.13 -17.45
CA PRO A 204 -3.32 -0.74 -18.06
C PRO A 204 -2.77 -1.71 -19.12
N HIS A 205 -1.74 -1.28 -19.86
CA HIS A 205 -1.10 -2.05 -20.92
C HIS A 205 0.05 -2.94 -20.44
N THR A 206 0.45 -2.82 -19.16
CA THR A 206 1.49 -3.69 -18.59
C THR A 206 0.96 -5.12 -18.59
N ASN A 207 1.75 -6.05 -19.11
CA ASN A 207 1.40 -7.47 -19.12
C ASN A 207 2.56 -8.31 -18.57
N PRO A 208 2.29 -9.52 -18.04
CA PRO A 208 3.34 -10.35 -17.46
C PRO A 208 4.48 -10.72 -18.43
N GLN A 209 4.20 -10.77 -19.73
CA GLN A 209 5.18 -11.11 -20.77
C GLN A 209 6.17 -9.97 -21.02
N SER A 210 5.76 -8.72 -20.81
CA SER A 210 6.61 -7.54 -20.94
C SER A 210 7.63 -7.37 -19.81
N ARG A 211 7.48 -8.12 -18.71
CA ARG A 211 8.37 -8.03 -17.54
C ARG A 211 9.53 -9.02 -17.66
N VAL A 212 10.74 -8.50 -17.55
CA VAL A 212 11.97 -9.29 -17.62
C VAL A 212 12.35 -9.80 -16.23
N GLY A 213 12.59 -11.10 -16.12
CA GLY A 213 12.99 -11.75 -14.87
C GLY A 213 11.84 -12.00 -13.87
N GLY A 214 12.21 -12.46 -12.68
CA GLY A 214 11.28 -12.77 -11.58
C GLY A 214 10.42 -14.01 -11.80
N ILE A 215 9.61 -14.32 -10.80
CA ILE A 215 8.64 -15.42 -10.82
C ILE A 215 7.20 -14.88 -10.77
N THR A 216 6.26 -15.75 -11.16
CA THR A 216 4.82 -15.49 -10.99
C THR A 216 4.38 -15.73 -9.56
N TYR A 217 3.26 -15.12 -9.16
CA TYR A 217 2.65 -15.37 -7.88
C TYR A 217 2.25 -16.83 -7.72
N GLU A 218 1.77 -17.50 -8.77
CA GLU A 218 1.37 -18.90 -8.69
C GLU A 218 2.56 -19.81 -8.32
N GLN A 219 3.71 -19.61 -8.94
CA GLN A 219 4.94 -20.35 -8.61
C GLN A 219 5.33 -20.12 -7.15
N PHE A 220 5.32 -18.86 -6.70
CA PHE A 220 5.61 -18.49 -5.32
C PHE A 220 4.61 -19.08 -4.33
N ALA A 221 3.30 -18.98 -4.60
CA ALA A 221 2.23 -19.49 -3.76
C ALA A 221 2.31 -21.00 -3.58
N LYS A 222 2.71 -21.75 -4.62
CA LYS A 222 2.94 -23.19 -4.54
C LYS A 222 4.13 -23.52 -3.64
N GLN A 223 5.23 -22.79 -3.75
CA GLN A 223 6.42 -22.97 -2.91
C GLN A 223 6.13 -22.66 -1.44
N GLU A 224 5.33 -21.62 -1.18
CA GLU A 224 5.03 -21.14 0.16
C GLU A 224 3.76 -21.74 0.77
N GLY A 225 2.97 -22.52 0.05
CA GLY A 225 1.67 -22.99 0.54
C GLY A 225 0.70 -21.84 0.83
N LEU A 226 0.56 -20.90 -0.12
CA LEU A 226 -0.33 -19.74 0.00
C LEU A 226 -1.64 -19.96 -0.73
N THR A 227 -2.65 -19.18 -0.33
CA THR A 227 -3.94 -19.11 -1.01
C THR A 227 -3.79 -18.70 -2.46
N ARG A 228 -4.49 -19.36 -3.39
CA ARG A 228 -4.60 -18.87 -4.77
C ARG A 228 -5.31 -17.51 -4.79
N LEU A 229 -4.92 -16.64 -5.74
CA LEU A 229 -5.63 -15.38 -5.94
C LEU A 229 -7.06 -15.65 -6.40
N ASN A 230 -8.01 -14.85 -5.92
CA ASN A 230 -9.41 -15.00 -6.29
C ASN A 230 -9.69 -14.34 -7.65
N PRO A 231 -9.96 -15.11 -8.72
CA PRO A 231 -10.20 -14.55 -10.06
C PRO A 231 -11.49 -13.73 -10.13
N LEU A 232 -12.43 -13.93 -9.20
CA LEU A 232 -13.70 -13.20 -9.17
C LEU A 232 -13.53 -11.74 -8.72
N ASN A 233 -12.39 -11.38 -8.11
CA ASN A 233 -12.11 -10.02 -7.68
C ASN A 233 -11.52 -9.18 -8.83
N ILE A 234 -12.27 -9.07 -9.93
CA ILE A 234 -11.84 -8.49 -11.21
C ILE A 234 -11.34 -7.04 -11.05
N SER A 235 -11.87 -6.27 -10.10
CA SER A 235 -11.43 -4.89 -9.82
C SER A 235 -9.99 -4.79 -9.34
N ASN A 236 -9.42 -5.89 -8.85
CA ASN A 236 -8.03 -5.95 -8.40
C ASN A 236 -7.09 -6.49 -9.48
N TYR A 237 -7.53 -6.55 -10.75
CA TYR A 237 -6.72 -6.97 -11.87
C TYR A 237 -6.71 -5.91 -12.96
N ASN A 238 -5.60 -5.81 -13.67
CA ASN A 238 -5.57 -5.08 -14.93
C ASN A 238 -6.12 -5.95 -16.09
N PRO A 239 -6.29 -5.39 -17.31
CA PRO A 239 -6.79 -6.13 -18.47
C PRO A 239 -5.97 -7.37 -18.86
N HIS A 240 -4.72 -7.48 -18.39
CA HIS A 240 -3.81 -8.59 -18.67
C HIS A 240 -3.68 -9.56 -17.48
N ASN A 241 -4.66 -9.57 -16.57
CA ASN A 241 -4.71 -10.42 -15.37
C ASN A 241 -3.52 -10.23 -14.42
N MET A 242 -2.85 -9.08 -14.44
CA MET A 242 -1.90 -8.72 -13.38
C MET A 242 -2.68 -8.32 -12.14
N ARG A 243 -2.31 -8.91 -11.00
CA ARG A 243 -2.91 -8.59 -9.71
C ARG A 243 -2.39 -7.24 -9.22
N LEU A 244 -3.27 -6.29 -8.91
CA LEU A 244 -2.92 -4.92 -8.51
C LEU A 244 -2.77 -4.72 -7.00
N ASP A 245 -3.29 -5.65 -6.19
CA ASP A 245 -3.36 -5.51 -4.73
C ASP A 245 -3.02 -6.85 -4.04
N PRO A 246 -2.02 -6.89 -3.14
CA PRO A 246 -1.65 -8.12 -2.43
C PRO A 246 -2.61 -8.48 -1.28
N GLY A 247 -3.61 -7.63 -1.01
CA GLY A 247 -4.57 -7.84 0.07
C GLY A 247 -5.23 -9.22 0.01
N GLY A 248 -5.24 -9.93 1.15
CA GLY A 248 -5.85 -11.25 1.29
C GLY A 248 -4.93 -12.44 1.00
N ILE A 249 -3.66 -12.22 0.60
CA ILE A 249 -2.67 -13.29 0.48
C ILE A 249 -2.26 -13.78 1.87
N GLN A 250 -2.34 -15.09 2.10
CA GLN A 250 -1.98 -15.72 3.36
C GLN A 250 -1.65 -17.21 3.18
N LYS A 251 -1.09 -17.85 4.21
CA LYS A 251 -0.88 -19.30 4.24
C LYS A 251 -2.23 -20.02 4.09
N ASP A 252 -2.28 -21.06 3.28
CA ASP A 252 -3.47 -21.89 3.14
C ASP A 252 -3.38 -23.06 4.12
N TYR A 253 -4.36 -23.14 5.02
CA TYR A 253 -4.44 -24.18 6.05
C TYR A 253 -5.90 -24.53 6.35
N LEU A 254 -6.13 -25.72 6.91
CA LEU A 254 -7.46 -26.20 7.24
C LEU A 254 -8.11 -25.30 8.32
N GLY A 255 -9.37 -24.89 8.10
CA GLY A 255 -10.07 -23.96 8.99
C GLY A 255 -9.79 -22.47 8.74
N ARG A 256 -8.85 -22.11 7.85
CA ARG A 256 -8.57 -20.71 7.47
C ARG A 256 -9.82 -19.94 7.06
N ARG A 257 -10.66 -20.51 6.18
CA ARG A 257 -11.87 -19.82 5.68
C ARG A 257 -12.84 -19.44 6.80
N PHE A 258 -12.95 -20.29 7.83
CA PHE A 258 -13.77 -20.01 9.00
C PHE A 258 -13.16 -18.89 9.86
N HIS A 259 -11.85 -18.94 10.09
CA HIS A 259 -11.12 -17.87 10.77
C HIS A 259 -11.27 -16.52 10.03
N ASP A 260 -11.08 -16.50 8.71
CA ASP A 260 -11.26 -15.31 7.87
C ASP A 260 -12.67 -14.74 7.97
N LEU A 261 -13.70 -15.61 7.99
CA LEU A 261 -15.09 -15.21 8.13
C LEU A 261 -15.31 -14.49 9.48
N LEU A 262 -14.84 -15.07 10.58
CA LEU A 262 -14.97 -14.46 11.92
C LEU A 262 -14.29 -13.09 11.99
N TRP A 263 -13.07 -12.96 11.50
CA TRP A 263 -12.36 -11.67 11.50
C TRP A 263 -12.99 -10.64 10.57
N SER A 264 -13.53 -11.09 9.43
CA SER A 264 -14.29 -10.21 8.54
C SER A 264 -15.54 -9.68 9.24
N ILE A 265 -16.28 -10.53 9.97
CA ILE A 265 -17.45 -10.10 10.75
C ILE A 265 -17.03 -9.06 11.80
N LEU A 266 -15.98 -9.33 12.57
CA LEU A 266 -15.47 -8.38 13.58
C LEU A 266 -15.05 -7.04 12.96
N PHE A 267 -14.40 -7.07 11.80
CA PHE A 267 -14.07 -5.85 11.04
C PHE A 267 -15.32 -5.04 10.73
N TYR A 268 -16.32 -5.66 10.11
CA TYR A 268 -17.54 -4.97 9.69
C TYR A 268 -18.35 -4.45 10.88
N LEU A 269 -18.38 -5.18 11.99
CA LEU A 269 -18.97 -4.71 13.23
C LEU A 269 -18.27 -3.44 13.74
N ARG A 270 -16.94 -3.43 13.79
CA ARG A 270 -16.15 -2.25 14.19
C ARG A 270 -16.35 -1.09 13.23
N LYS A 271 -16.32 -1.35 11.92
CA LYS A 271 -16.49 -0.34 10.88
C LYS A 271 -17.88 0.29 10.95
N THR A 272 -18.92 -0.51 11.09
CA THR A 272 -20.31 -0.04 11.26
C THR A 272 -20.47 0.77 12.53
N ARG A 273 -19.81 0.40 13.63
CA ARG A 273 -19.81 1.21 14.86
C ARG A 273 -19.12 2.56 14.68
N ARG A 274 -18.04 2.64 13.90
CA ARG A 274 -17.26 3.88 13.67
C ARG A 274 -17.91 4.83 12.66
N GLU A 275 -18.40 4.27 11.55
CA GLU A 275 -18.82 5.02 10.36
C GLU A 275 -20.34 4.96 10.11
N GLY A 276 -21.07 4.21 10.95
CA GLY A 276 -22.48 3.92 10.77
C GLY A 276 -22.76 2.96 9.62
N LEU A 277 -24.05 2.69 9.37
CA LEU A 277 -24.51 1.83 8.27
C LEU A 277 -24.16 2.39 6.87
N LYS A 278 -23.85 3.69 6.76
CA LYS A 278 -23.33 4.30 5.52
C LYS A 278 -22.02 3.66 5.06
N SER A 279 -21.25 3.03 5.94
CA SER A 279 -20.06 2.28 5.56
C SER A 279 -20.35 1.04 4.71
N LEU A 280 -21.61 0.59 4.69
CA LEU A 280 -22.06 -0.57 3.92
C LEU A 280 -22.59 -0.21 2.52
N THR A 281 -22.80 1.07 2.20
CA THR A 281 -23.33 1.46 0.88
C THR A 281 -22.52 0.96 -0.31
N PRO A 282 -21.18 0.82 -0.25
CA PRO A 282 -20.44 0.20 -1.36
C PRO A 282 -20.85 -1.26 -1.66
N TYR A 283 -21.39 -1.99 -0.67
CA TYR A 283 -21.81 -3.40 -0.82
C TYR A 283 -23.27 -3.59 -1.25
N LEU A 284 -24.07 -2.53 -1.15
CA LEU A 284 -25.47 -2.56 -1.59
C LEU A 284 -25.60 -2.31 -3.10
N THR A 285 -24.48 -2.21 -3.83
CA THR A 285 -24.48 -2.11 -5.28
C THR A 285 -24.78 -3.46 -5.91
N GLN A 286 -25.56 -3.46 -7.01
CA GLN A 286 -25.94 -4.70 -7.72
C GLN A 286 -24.71 -5.52 -8.14
N LYS A 287 -23.63 -4.87 -8.53
CA LYS A 287 -22.33 -5.50 -8.86
C LYS A 287 -21.75 -6.25 -7.67
N MET A 288 -21.72 -5.64 -6.48
CA MET A 288 -21.15 -6.27 -5.29
C MET A 288 -22.07 -7.37 -4.74
N ILE A 289 -23.39 -7.21 -4.81
CA ILE A 289 -24.36 -8.26 -4.47
C ILE A 289 -24.15 -9.48 -5.39
N GLY A 290 -24.08 -9.26 -6.71
CA GLY A 290 -23.79 -10.34 -7.67
C GLY A 290 -22.46 -11.03 -7.39
N TYR A 291 -21.40 -10.28 -7.08
CA TYR A 291 -20.12 -10.84 -6.64
C TYR A 291 -20.25 -11.67 -5.36
N MET A 292 -20.98 -11.20 -4.34
CA MET A 292 -21.19 -11.95 -3.10
C MET A 292 -21.97 -13.25 -3.33
N VAL A 293 -23.00 -13.23 -4.19
CA VAL A 293 -23.76 -14.43 -4.58
C VAL A 293 -22.86 -15.42 -5.30
N LEU A 294 -22.08 -14.98 -6.30
CA LEU A 294 -21.13 -15.84 -7.01
C LEU A 294 -20.08 -16.43 -6.05
N ARG A 295 -19.61 -15.63 -5.10
CA ARG A 295 -18.67 -16.09 -4.07
C ARG A 295 -19.31 -17.13 -3.15
N LEU A 296 -20.56 -16.95 -2.74
CA LEU A 296 -21.31 -17.91 -1.94
C LEU A 296 -21.50 -19.23 -2.70
N VAL A 297 -21.89 -19.16 -3.97
CA VAL A 297 -21.99 -20.35 -4.85
C VAL A 297 -20.64 -21.05 -4.98
N SER A 298 -19.55 -20.32 -5.18
CA SER A 298 -18.19 -20.90 -5.28
C SER A 298 -17.70 -21.53 -3.97
N LEU A 299 -18.20 -21.07 -2.82
CA LEU A 299 -17.87 -21.65 -1.51
C LEU A 299 -18.60 -22.98 -1.32
N ILE A 300 -19.82 -23.10 -1.83
CA ILE A 300 -20.66 -24.31 -1.77
C ILE A 300 -20.23 -25.33 -2.84
N ASN A 301 -19.82 -24.85 -4.02
CA ASN A 301 -19.50 -25.69 -5.17
C ASN A 301 -18.18 -25.25 -5.83
N PRO A 302 -17.02 -25.71 -5.31
CA PRO A 302 -15.70 -25.22 -5.72
C PRO A 302 -15.36 -25.48 -7.20
N GLY A 303 -16.06 -26.40 -7.87
CA GLY A 303 -15.85 -26.77 -9.28
C GLY A 303 -16.35 -25.76 -10.32
N ILE A 304 -17.20 -24.79 -9.94
CA ILE A 304 -17.78 -23.79 -10.87
C ILE A 304 -16.79 -22.66 -11.22
N SER A 305 -15.71 -22.54 -10.44
CA SER A 305 -14.78 -21.42 -10.46
C SER A 305 -13.85 -21.37 -11.69
N SER A 306 -13.67 -22.48 -12.42
CA SER A 306 -12.60 -22.61 -13.42
C SER A 306 -13.06 -22.58 -14.89
N THR A 307 -14.36 -22.63 -15.19
CA THR A 307 -14.83 -22.87 -16.57
C THR A 307 -15.74 -21.79 -17.17
N THR A 308 -16.24 -20.82 -16.41
CA THR A 308 -17.42 -20.05 -16.88
C THR A 308 -17.23 -18.53 -17.02
N ILE A 309 -16.01 -18.00 -16.92
CA ILE A 309 -15.79 -16.57 -17.16
C ILE A 309 -14.52 -16.35 -17.99
N LYS A 310 -14.63 -16.61 -19.31
CA LYS A 310 -13.85 -15.80 -20.26
C LYS A 310 -14.43 -14.39 -20.19
N PRO A 311 -13.64 -13.34 -19.93
CA PRO A 311 -14.14 -11.98 -20.12
C PRO A 311 -14.61 -11.88 -21.56
N LYS A 312 -15.88 -11.50 -21.78
CA LYS A 312 -16.26 -10.92 -23.07
C LYS A 312 -15.30 -9.77 -23.32
N GLU A 313 -14.77 -9.67 -24.53
CA GLU A 313 -14.15 -8.46 -25.04
C GLU A 313 -15.13 -7.30 -24.85
N THR A 314 -15.04 -6.61 -23.72
CA THR A 314 -15.71 -5.34 -23.54
C THR A 314 -14.98 -4.37 -24.45
N LYS A 315 -15.62 -4.04 -25.58
CA LYS A 315 -15.26 -2.90 -26.41
C LYS A 315 -14.88 -1.73 -25.50
N VAL A 316 -13.69 -1.21 -25.77
CA VAL A 316 -13.08 -0.05 -25.13
C VAL A 316 -14.11 1.08 -25.06
N GLY A 317 -14.66 1.27 -23.86
CA GLY A 317 -15.33 2.49 -23.46
C GLY A 317 -14.37 3.23 -22.54
N THR A 318 -13.64 4.18 -23.10
CA THR A 318 -12.82 5.16 -22.39
C THR A 318 -13.65 5.79 -21.26
N LYS A 319 -13.36 5.40 -20.02
CA LYS A 319 -13.62 6.22 -18.84
C LYS A 319 -12.45 6.06 -17.89
N PHE A 320 -11.83 7.20 -17.65
CA PHE A 320 -10.60 7.47 -16.91
C PHE A 320 -10.64 6.90 -15.49
#